data_AF-A0A546XYJ8-F1
#
_entry.id   AF-A0A546XYJ8-F1
#
_cell.length_a   1.000
_cell.length_b   1.000
_cell.length_c   1.000
_cell.angle_alpha   90.00
_cell.angle_beta   90.00
_cell.angle_gamma   90.00
#
_symmetry.space_group_name_H-M   'P 1'
#
loop_
_entity.id
_entity.type
_entity.pdbx_description
1 polymer ?
#
loop_
_entity_poly.entity_id
_entity_poly.type
_entity_poly.pdbx_seq_one_letter_code
_entity_poly.pdbx_strand_id
1 'polypeptide(L)'
;MGKQKRLREAVEKSTPPKPITPLKLGNHTFPVFNGASAAFGARLKDYPPMSSVPEVRKEFRNAFNTLFFRGGSLADFGLSIKPGLDRDQVMTALRSLMSSFDPKHEHKEAVVAWCLSEWCVETPTK
;
A
#
# COMPACT_ATOMS: atom_id res chain seq x y z
N MET A 1 20.90 -38.06 -0.49
CA MET A 1 21.54 -36.76 -0.77
C MET A 1 20.50 -35.67 -0.67
N GLY A 2 20.45 -35.04 0.51
CA GLY A 2 19.21 -34.64 1.17
C GLY A 2 18.89 -33.15 1.08
N LYS A 3 17.60 -32.87 1.32
CA LYS A 3 16.89 -31.59 1.31
C LYS A 3 17.68 -30.37 1.84
N GLN A 4 18.65 -30.58 2.74
CA GLN A 4 19.54 -29.53 3.27
C GLN A 4 20.41 -28.86 2.20
N LYS A 5 20.90 -29.58 1.18
CA LYS A 5 21.72 -28.98 0.11
C LYS A 5 20.88 -28.04 -0.77
N ARG A 6 19.65 -28.45 -1.10
CA ARG A 6 18.69 -27.62 -1.85
C ARG A 6 18.23 -26.38 -1.09
N LEU A 7 18.06 -26.50 0.23
CA LEU A 7 17.75 -25.36 1.11
C LEU A 7 18.89 -24.34 1.14
N ARG A 8 20.15 -24.80 1.22
CA ARG A 8 21.32 -23.91 1.17
C ARG A 8 21.47 -23.23 -0.19
N GLU A 9 21.30 -23.97 -1.29
CA GLU A 9 21.34 -23.43 -2.64
C GLU A 9 20.21 -22.41 -2.92
N ALA A 10 19.04 -22.58 -2.28
CA ALA A 10 17.93 -21.62 -2.36
C ALA A 10 18.19 -20.33 -1.56
N VAL A 11 18.86 -20.44 -0.41
CA VAL A 11 19.28 -19.28 0.40
C VAL A 11 20.43 -18.52 -0.29
N GLU A 12 21.39 -19.22 -0.90
CA GLU A 12 22.48 -18.62 -1.68
C GLU A 12 22.01 -17.92 -2.96
N LYS A 13 20.91 -18.41 -3.57
CA LYS A 13 20.27 -17.76 -4.72
C LYS A 13 19.33 -16.62 -4.34
N SER A 14 19.12 -16.36 -3.04
CA SER A 14 18.32 -15.21 -2.64
C SER A 14 19.10 -13.94 -2.97
N THR A 15 18.53 -13.14 -3.88
CA THR A 15 19.01 -11.79 -4.17
C THR A 15 19.12 -11.03 -2.84
N PRO A 16 20.20 -10.25 -2.63
CA PRO A 16 20.31 -9.44 -1.42
C PRO A 16 19.04 -8.60 -1.27
N PRO A 17 18.49 -8.46 -0.04
CA PRO A 17 17.25 -7.73 0.16
C PRO A 17 17.42 -6.33 -0.40
N LYS A 18 16.58 -5.99 -1.37
CA LYS A 18 16.56 -4.66 -1.98
C LYS A 18 16.41 -3.64 -0.84
N PRO A 19 17.22 -2.56 -0.79
CA PRO A 19 17.11 -1.57 0.26
C PRO A 19 15.68 -1.03 0.30
N ILE A 20 14.99 -1.27 1.42
CA ILE A 20 13.57 -0.92 1.56
C ILE A 20 13.50 0.58 1.83
N THR A 21 13.12 1.34 0.80
CA THR A 21 12.94 2.78 0.92
C THR A 21 11.53 3.05 1.40
N PRO A 22 11.32 3.79 2.51
CA PRO A 22 9.98 4.15 2.97
C PRO A 22 9.15 4.84 1.89
N LEU A 23 7.88 4.46 1.77
CA LEU A 23 6.95 5.11 0.84
C LEU A 23 6.63 6.52 1.33
N LYS A 24 6.53 7.45 0.38
CA LYS A 24 6.20 8.85 0.64
C LYS A 24 4.84 9.21 0.07
N LEU A 25 4.18 10.16 0.69
CA LEU A 25 2.92 10.74 0.25
C LEU A 25 2.93 12.24 0.56
N GLY A 26 3.14 13.05 -0.47
CA GLY A 26 3.52 14.46 -0.28
C GLY A 26 4.75 14.57 0.62
N ASN A 27 4.63 15.30 1.72
CA ASN A 27 5.68 15.46 2.74
C ASN A 27 5.67 14.37 3.82
N HIS A 28 4.68 13.47 3.81
CA HIS A 28 4.58 12.38 4.79
C HIS A 28 5.44 11.19 4.36
N THR A 29 6.11 10.56 5.32
CA THR A 29 6.87 9.32 5.10
C THR A 29 6.27 8.22 5.96
N PHE A 30 5.80 7.16 5.33
CA PHE A 30 5.24 6.01 6.02
C PHE A 30 6.32 5.15 6.66
N PRO A 31 6.03 4.44 7.77
CA PRO A 31 6.90 3.36 8.21
C PRO A 31 6.92 2.24 7.15
N VAL A 32 7.95 1.39 7.22
CA VAL A 32 7.96 0.16 6.43
C VAL A 32 6.95 -0.81 7.04
N PHE A 33 5.80 -0.96 6.40
CA PHE A 33 4.78 -1.91 6.79
C PHE A 33 5.21 -3.35 6.49
N ASN A 34 4.74 -4.28 7.32
CA ASN A 34 5.00 -5.71 7.17
C ASN A 34 3.69 -6.52 7.19
N GLY A 35 3.79 -7.85 7.15
CA GLY A 35 2.62 -8.72 7.18
C GLY A 35 1.71 -8.53 8.41
N ALA A 36 2.29 -8.22 9.57
CA ALA A 36 1.50 -7.94 10.77
C ALA A 36 0.72 -6.63 10.63
N SER A 37 1.34 -5.57 10.11
CA SER A 37 0.64 -4.31 9.80
C SER A 37 -0.45 -4.51 8.74
N ALA A 38 -0.25 -5.38 7.74
CA ALA A 38 -1.28 -5.67 6.75
C ALA A 38 -2.49 -6.39 7.38
N ALA A 39 -2.25 -7.30 8.33
CA ALA A 39 -3.29 -8.07 8.99
C ALA A 39 -4.07 -7.25 10.05
N PHE A 40 -3.36 -6.47 10.87
CA PHE A 40 -3.95 -5.78 12.03
C PHE A 40 -4.16 -4.27 11.80
N GLY A 41 -3.67 -3.75 10.68
CA GLY A 41 -3.77 -2.35 10.31
C GLY A 41 -2.62 -1.49 10.82
N ALA A 42 -2.46 -0.34 10.16
CA ALA A 42 -1.58 0.75 10.58
C ALA A 42 -2.14 1.46 11.82
N ARG A 43 -1.30 2.16 12.58
CA ARG A 43 -1.74 2.98 13.73
C ARG A 43 -2.08 4.39 13.26
N LEU A 44 -2.90 5.14 14.01
CA LEU A 44 -3.26 6.52 13.68
C LEU A 44 -2.04 7.41 13.41
N LYS A 45 -0.96 7.24 14.20
CA LYS A 45 0.30 7.99 14.03
C LYS A 45 1.02 7.73 12.70
N ASP A 46 0.70 6.63 12.01
CA ASP A 46 1.31 6.25 10.74
C ASP A 46 0.60 6.97 9.56
N TYR A 47 -0.58 7.55 9.79
CA TYR A 47 -1.30 8.35 8.81
C TYR A 47 -0.82 9.80 8.83
N PRO A 48 -0.81 10.49 7.67
CA PRO A 48 -0.70 11.95 7.69
C PRO A 48 -1.92 12.55 8.42
N PRO A 49 -1.80 13.74 9.04
CA PRO A 49 -2.94 14.40 9.66
C PRO A 49 -4.02 14.69 8.61
N MET A 50 -5.30 14.56 8.97
CA MET A 50 -6.42 14.76 8.04
C MET A 50 -6.37 16.14 7.35
N SER A 51 -5.94 17.17 8.09
CA SER A 51 -5.79 18.53 7.58
C SER A 51 -4.72 18.69 6.48
N SER A 52 -3.80 17.74 6.32
CA SER A 52 -2.81 17.76 5.24
C SER A 52 -3.19 16.90 4.03
N VAL A 53 -4.32 16.19 4.10
CA VAL A 53 -4.77 15.34 2.99
C VAL A 53 -5.45 16.24 1.95
N PRO A 54 -4.93 16.32 0.71
CA PRO A 54 -5.55 17.12 -0.34
C PRO A 54 -6.87 16.50 -0.80
N GLU A 55 -7.74 17.32 -1.39
CA GLU A 55 -8.88 16.78 -2.11
C GLU A 55 -8.39 16.06 -3.36
N VAL A 56 -8.86 14.83 -3.54
CA VAL A 56 -8.50 13.99 -4.69
C VAL A 56 -9.73 13.69 -5.51
N ARG A 57 -9.50 13.33 -6.77
CA ARG A 57 -10.60 13.01 -7.68
C ARG A 57 -11.49 11.90 -7.11
N LYS A 58 -12.81 12.04 -7.29
CA LYS A 58 -13.83 11.13 -6.73
C LYS A 58 -13.61 9.68 -7.12
N GLU A 59 -13.07 9.43 -8.30
CA GLU A 59 -12.77 8.11 -8.84
C GLU A 59 -11.78 7.33 -7.95
N PHE A 60 -10.82 8.01 -7.31
CA PHE A 60 -9.92 7.37 -6.34
C PHE A 60 -10.63 7.00 -5.03
N ARG A 61 -11.61 7.82 -4.60
CA ARG A 61 -12.47 7.50 -3.45
C ARG A 61 -13.38 6.30 -3.78
N ASN A 62 -13.94 6.24 -4.99
CA ASN A 62 -14.73 5.09 -5.46
C ASN A 62 -13.89 3.80 -5.50
N ALA A 63 -12.64 3.89 -5.99
CA ALA A 63 -11.70 2.78 -6.02
C ALA A 63 -11.39 2.31 -4.58
N PHE A 64 -11.12 3.23 -3.64
CA PHE A 64 -10.97 2.90 -2.23
C PHE A 64 -12.21 2.16 -1.69
N ASN A 65 -13.41 2.72 -1.88
CA ASN A 65 -14.63 2.14 -1.32
C ASN A 65 -14.86 0.72 -1.84
N THR A 66 -14.65 0.51 -3.14
CA THR A 66 -14.80 -0.82 -3.74
C THR A 66 -13.73 -1.80 -3.21
N LEU A 67 -12.47 -1.38 -3.16
CA LEU A 67 -11.38 -2.20 -2.62
C LEU A 67 -11.60 -2.53 -1.13
N PHE A 68 -12.10 -1.57 -0.35
CA PHE A 68 -12.34 -1.70 1.08
C PHE A 68 -13.47 -2.69 1.37
N PHE A 69 -14.60 -2.60 0.67
CA PHE A 69 -15.77 -3.44 0.93
C PHE A 69 -15.75 -4.78 0.19
N ARG A 70 -15.21 -4.83 -1.02
CA ARG A 70 -15.29 -6.01 -1.90
C ARG A 70 -13.94 -6.66 -2.16
N GLY A 71 -12.84 -6.02 -1.76
CA GLY A 71 -11.50 -6.44 -2.19
C GLY A 71 -11.30 -6.24 -3.69
N GLY A 72 -10.36 -6.97 -4.26
CA GLY A 72 -10.00 -6.91 -5.67
C GLY A 72 -8.56 -6.48 -5.90
N SER A 73 -8.27 -6.05 -7.13
CA SER A 73 -6.95 -5.62 -7.58
C SER A 73 -6.99 -4.20 -8.13
N LEU A 74 -5.83 -3.52 -8.15
CA LEU A 74 -5.71 -2.19 -8.76
C LEU A 74 -6.09 -2.22 -10.27
N ALA A 75 -5.78 -3.33 -10.95
CA ALA A 75 -6.08 -3.51 -12.37
C ALA A 75 -7.58 -3.49 -12.68
N ASP A 76 -8.45 -3.87 -11.73
CA ASP A 76 -9.91 -3.85 -11.93
C ASP A 76 -10.47 -2.44 -12.16
N PHE A 77 -9.70 -1.43 -11.74
CA PHE A 77 -9.97 0.00 -11.88
C PHE A 77 -9.13 0.66 -12.99
N GLY A 78 -8.30 -0.09 -13.70
CA GLY A 78 -7.32 0.47 -14.64
C GLY A 78 -6.13 1.13 -13.95
N LEU A 79 -5.85 0.80 -12.68
CA LEU A 79 -4.68 1.33 -11.97
C LEU A 79 -3.52 0.36 -12.07
N SER A 80 -2.33 0.89 -12.30
CA SER A 80 -1.07 0.17 -12.13
C SER A 80 -0.07 0.99 -11.34
N ILE A 81 0.80 0.34 -10.58
CA ILE A 81 1.76 1.04 -9.70
C ILE A 81 2.81 1.75 -10.54
N LYS A 82 3.15 3.00 -10.18
CA LYS A 82 4.15 3.81 -10.87
C LYS A 82 5.50 3.08 -10.97
N PRO A 83 6.20 3.17 -12.12
CA PRO A 83 7.54 2.65 -12.25
C PRO A 83 8.47 3.18 -11.15
N GLY A 84 9.31 2.30 -10.59
CA GLY A 84 10.26 2.64 -9.53
C GLY A 84 9.74 2.43 -8.11
N LEU A 85 8.43 2.28 -7.91
CA LEU A 85 7.87 1.86 -6.62
C LEU A 85 7.92 0.32 -6.49
N ASP A 86 8.18 -0.14 -5.27
CA ASP A 86 8.13 -1.56 -4.97
C ASP A 86 6.68 -2.03 -4.82
N ARG A 87 6.27 -2.98 -5.68
CA ARG A 87 4.89 -3.46 -5.73
C ARG A 87 4.43 -4.06 -4.41
N ASP A 88 5.24 -4.91 -3.80
CA ASP A 88 4.87 -5.63 -2.59
C ASP A 88 4.79 -4.66 -1.41
N GLN A 89 5.68 -3.68 -1.36
CA GLN A 89 5.64 -2.62 -0.36
C GLN A 89 4.38 -1.75 -0.50
N VAL A 90 4.04 -1.32 -1.72
CA VAL A 90 2.83 -0.52 -1.98
C VAL A 90 1.57 -1.31 -1.62
N MET A 91 1.46 -2.56 -2.06
CA MET A 91 0.28 -3.37 -1.77
C MET A 91 0.16 -3.68 -0.27
N THR A 92 1.27 -3.94 0.42
CA THR A 92 1.32 -4.08 1.88
C THR A 92 0.85 -2.80 2.56
N ALA A 93 1.36 -1.63 2.14
CA ALA A 93 0.96 -0.34 2.70
C ALA A 93 -0.53 -0.05 2.52
N LEU A 94 -1.07 -0.22 1.30
CA LEU A 94 -2.49 -0.02 1.02
C LEU A 94 -3.36 -0.93 1.90
N ARG A 95 -2.98 -2.20 2.06
CA ARG A 95 -3.67 -3.14 2.96
C ARG A 95 -3.61 -2.67 4.40
N SER A 96 -2.43 -2.31 4.91
CA SER A 96 -2.27 -1.81 6.28
C SER A 96 -3.10 -0.56 6.56
N LEU A 97 -3.15 0.37 5.60
CA LEU A 97 -3.92 1.60 5.73
C LEU A 97 -5.43 1.37 5.63
N MET A 98 -5.88 0.37 4.87
CA MET A 98 -7.30 0.02 4.80
C MET A 98 -7.77 -0.78 6.03
N SER A 99 -6.97 -1.74 6.50
CA SER A 99 -7.37 -2.68 7.57
C SER A 99 -7.33 -2.09 8.99
N SER A 100 -6.88 -0.83 9.15
CA SER A 100 -6.85 -0.18 10.47
C SER A 100 -8.24 0.15 11.02
N PHE A 101 -8.39 0.03 12.34
CA PHE A 101 -9.58 0.43 13.10
C PHE A 101 -9.34 1.68 13.97
N ASP A 102 -8.12 2.23 13.96
CA ASP A 102 -7.71 3.34 14.82
C ASP A 102 -8.20 4.72 14.28
N PRO A 103 -7.91 5.12 13.03
CA PRO A 103 -8.48 6.34 12.45
C PRO A 103 -9.95 6.17 12.03
N LYS A 104 -10.65 7.32 11.93
CA LYS A 104 -12.00 7.40 11.35
C LYS A 104 -12.01 6.88 9.91
N HIS A 105 -13.14 6.34 9.47
CA HIS A 105 -13.32 5.82 8.11
C HIS A 105 -12.98 6.86 7.02
N GLU A 106 -13.48 8.09 7.17
CA GLU A 106 -13.21 9.22 6.26
C GLU A 106 -11.72 9.54 6.12
N HIS A 107 -10.95 9.37 7.21
CA HIS A 107 -9.50 9.61 7.19
C HIS A 107 -8.78 8.49 6.43
N LYS A 108 -9.21 7.23 6.59
CA LYS A 108 -8.70 6.12 5.79
C LYS A 108 -9.01 6.30 4.30
N GLU A 109 -10.26 6.66 3.99
CA GLU A 109 -10.69 6.91 2.62
C GLU A 109 -9.84 8.00 1.97
N ALA A 110 -9.71 9.16 2.63
CA ALA A 110 -8.96 10.28 2.09
C ALA A 110 -7.49 9.94 1.87
N VAL A 111 -6.84 9.29 2.84
CA VAL A 111 -5.41 8.92 2.74
C VAL A 111 -5.18 7.86 1.67
N VAL A 112 -5.99 6.80 1.64
CA VAL A 112 -5.80 5.74 0.64
C VAL A 112 -6.14 6.25 -0.76
N ALA A 113 -7.16 7.09 -0.93
CA ALA A 113 -7.45 7.73 -2.21
C ALA A 113 -6.27 8.61 -2.68
N TRP A 114 -5.62 9.34 -1.76
CA TRP A 114 -4.40 10.09 -2.06
C TRP A 114 -3.23 9.17 -2.42
N CYS A 115 -3.01 8.07 -1.69
CA CYS A 115 -2.04 7.04 -2.04
C CYS A 115 -2.26 6.49 -3.45
N LEU A 116 -3.51 6.19 -3.83
CA LEU A 116 -3.81 5.69 -5.18
C LEU A 116 -3.46 6.74 -6.24
N SER A 117 -3.79 8.01 -6.01
CA SER A 117 -3.46 9.10 -6.95
C SER A 117 -1.96 9.36 -7.11
N GLU A 118 -1.17 9.14 -6.05
CA GLU A 118 0.27 9.39 -6.05
C GLU A 118 1.10 8.17 -6.44
N TRP A 119 0.65 6.96 -6.14
CA TRP A 119 1.42 5.73 -6.36
C TRP A 119 1.02 4.96 -7.60
N CYS A 120 -0.14 5.25 -8.19
CA CYS A 120 -0.58 4.60 -9.43
C CYS A 120 -0.42 5.52 -10.64
N VAL A 121 -0.16 4.93 -11.81
CA VAL A 121 -0.42 5.56 -13.10
C VAL A 121 -1.89 5.38 -13.44
N GLU A 122 -2.37 6.28 -14.31
CA GLU A 122 -3.76 6.35 -14.78
C GLU A 122 -4.77 6.82 -13.73
N THR A 123 -6.00 7.05 -14.17
CA THR A 123 -7.11 7.42 -13.32
C THR A 123 -8.10 6.26 -13.28
N PRO A 124 -8.71 5.95 -12.12
CA PRO A 124 -9.74 4.94 -12.06
C PRO A 124 -10.86 5.27 -13.05
N THR A 125 -11.23 4.29 -13.88
CA THR A 125 -12.26 4.45 -14.92
C THR A 125 -13.65 4.02 -14.46
N LYS A 126 -13.75 3.47 -13.24
CA LYS A 126 -14.98 2.96 -12.62
C LYS A 126 -15.23 3.63 -11.27
#